data_AF-A0A0C3H1I3-F1
#
_entry.id   AF-A0A0C3H1I3-F1
#
_cell.length_a   1.000
_cell.length_b   1.000
_cell.length_c   1.000
_cell.angle_alpha   90.00
_cell.angle_beta   90.00
_cell.angle_gamma   90.00
#
_symmetry.space_group_name_H-M   'P 1'
#
loop_
_entity.id
_entity.type
_entity.pdbx_description
1 polymer ?
#
loop_
_entity_poly.entity_id
_entity_poly.type
_entity_poly.pdbx_seq_one_letter_code
_entity_poly.pdbx_strand_id
1 'polypeptide(L)'
;MDWPYHRDPYLDPHGANVNDFRYGESAKGGMNCEVLQCYERSSNTTFKKPNDGTAARFGLDGKVARIVLEGQDDWLNWFHHTPIFDKGDNLKCSIRRLPKKGLCIFFIPRVEDLFEGVPADFTDLPITSSLWDQIAKAFYLHCHIVKTIKRKETSIISISHKESTMGSTQELRMHTAMVPPLWRDSFALASTHFCENRLTLAVMFGCSSEQIGKVKNLLEGREDAVGTELLMLGICAELHLDRLRNLAFGWSKECYKSKDDLEKRNQQTLDWDLIKKVGVDRAETKKAEEEIKATKRQLYKALPSVMRTRLSKDDNATEIGHNLKGSLLDNPTELPELFLERFADIFAQFEGLVATCWVSVEELSFTADAVKNELARQVTETGTEAAQSGNKLAQASSVIATVAMLYLPVTAVAAIFTMPVFQFSNDWRNWKYQQVDNGDSSGTNSAKLPVFSGYFWIYLGISAAVMLCTIEAWWQFNSGDVERLMDKFWTTHLIAITLRGIKKLSIYLWVTIPPTVVQGWQSMSRNIITHWNCFRPRMQPVADIKPDPSQQPPQDPQPNEPKSPPPQQSSSTSPGTSPPESQTDTDAAHMTSDLPLGRDHPVMVEAEATLASVYYTQRKWEMAEVIFC
;
A
#
# COMPACT_ATOMS: atom_id res chain seq x y z
N MET A 1 3.55 -29.83 -31.17
CA MET A 1 4.88 -29.23 -30.92
C MET A 1 5.75 -30.34 -30.37
N ASP A 2 6.45 -31.03 -31.27
CA ASP A 2 7.34 -32.13 -30.92
C ASP A 2 8.65 -31.53 -30.40
N TRP A 3 8.86 -31.63 -29.09
CA TRP A 3 10.11 -31.24 -28.45
C TRP A 3 11.21 -32.27 -28.77
N PRO A 4 12.46 -31.85 -29.02
CA PRO A 4 13.52 -32.75 -29.47
C PRO A 4 13.94 -33.76 -28.39
N TYR A 5 13.85 -35.04 -28.74
CA TYR A 5 13.98 -36.24 -27.89
C TYR A 5 15.37 -36.52 -27.27
N HIS A 6 16.38 -35.66 -27.39
CA HIS A 6 17.77 -36.05 -27.07
C HIS A 6 18.38 -35.51 -25.78
N ARG A 7 17.66 -34.69 -25.01
CA ARG A 7 17.91 -34.45 -23.58
C ARG A 7 16.56 -34.13 -23.00
N ASP A 8 15.94 -35.06 -22.28
CA ASP A 8 14.71 -34.75 -21.59
C ASP A 8 15.06 -34.00 -20.29
N PRO A 9 14.93 -32.66 -20.20
CA PRO A 9 15.22 -31.92 -18.98
C PRO A 9 14.30 -32.31 -17.81
N TYR A 10 13.26 -33.12 -18.07
CA TYR A 10 12.35 -33.63 -17.06
C TYR A 10 12.88 -34.89 -16.35
N LEU A 11 13.83 -35.61 -16.95
CA LEU A 11 14.37 -36.88 -16.43
C LEU A 11 15.89 -36.91 -16.28
N ASP A 12 16.58 -35.78 -16.42
CA ASP A 12 18.00 -35.70 -16.08
C ASP A 12 18.14 -35.33 -14.58
N PRO A 13 18.25 -36.31 -13.65
CA PRO A 13 18.52 -36.02 -12.25
C PRO A 13 19.86 -35.29 -12.05
N HIS A 14 20.72 -35.24 -13.07
CA HIS A 14 22.00 -34.53 -13.05
C HIS A 14 21.92 -33.11 -13.65
N GLY A 15 20.86 -32.77 -14.39
CA GLY A 15 20.75 -31.50 -15.14
C GLY A 15 19.86 -30.44 -14.49
N ALA A 16 18.85 -30.84 -13.72
CA ALA A 16 18.10 -29.91 -12.88
C ALA A 16 18.77 -29.85 -11.49
N ASN A 17 19.08 -28.65 -10.99
CA ASN A 17 19.72 -28.41 -9.69
C ASN A 17 18.89 -28.98 -8.51
N VAL A 18 18.87 -30.30 -8.30
CA VAL A 18 18.49 -30.92 -7.02
C VAL A 18 19.44 -30.43 -5.91
N ASN A 19 20.62 -29.94 -6.30
CA ASN A 19 21.58 -29.21 -5.45
C ASN A 19 21.07 -27.85 -4.91
N ASP A 20 19.91 -27.37 -5.35
CA ASP A 20 19.33 -26.11 -4.83
C ASP A 20 18.68 -26.27 -3.44
N PHE A 21 18.45 -27.50 -2.98
CA PHE A 21 18.07 -27.74 -1.58
C PHE A 21 19.28 -27.51 -0.69
N ARG A 22 19.04 -26.83 0.43
CA ARG A 22 20.05 -26.61 1.47
C ARG A 22 19.96 -27.77 2.45
N TYR A 23 21.03 -28.54 2.50
CA TYR A 23 21.17 -29.67 3.42
C TYR A 23 22.02 -29.22 4.59
N GLY A 24 21.57 -29.46 5.82
CA GLY A 24 22.24 -28.93 7.00
C GLY A 24 22.77 -30.01 7.93
N GLU A 25 24.07 -29.93 8.26
CA GLU A 25 24.62 -30.31 9.58
C GLU A 25 24.15 -29.34 10.69
N SER A 26 23.60 -28.17 10.30
CA SER A 26 23.13 -27.10 11.18
C SER A 26 21.63 -27.15 11.51
N ALA A 27 20.90 -28.17 11.06
CA ALA A 27 19.55 -28.45 11.56
C ALA A 27 19.68 -28.98 12.99
N LYS A 28 19.63 -28.06 13.97
CA LYS A 28 19.71 -28.39 15.40
C LYS A 28 18.53 -29.27 15.89
N GLY A 29 17.47 -29.40 15.09
CA GLY A 29 16.39 -30.35 15.30
C GLY A 29 16.72 -31.70 14.68
N GLY A 30 16.61 -32.78 15.47
CA GLY A 30 16.84 -34.16 15.00
C GLY A 30 16.03 -34.53 13.76
N MET A 31 16.45 -35.60 13.09
CA MET A 31 15.86 -36.09 11.83
C MET A 31 14.48 -36.72 12.04
N ASN A 32 13.49 -35.99 12.58
CA ASN A 32 12.17 -36.53 12.88
C ASN A 32 11.29 -36.54 11.62
N CYS A 33 11.52 -37.48 10.72
CA CYS A 33 10.69 -37.68 9.54
C CYS A 33 9.62 -38.73 9.80
N GLU A 34 8.48 -38.63 9.13
CA GLU A 34 7.41 -39.61 9.27
C GLU A 34 7.04 -40.23 7.92
N VAL A 35 6.71 -41.51 7.92
CA VAL A 35 6.27 -42.23 6.72
C VAL A 35 4.90 -42.83 6.98
N LEU A 36 3.95 -42.55 6.09
CA LEU A 36 2.69 -43.28 6.00
C LEU A 36 2.75 -44.22 4.81
N GLN A 37 2.65 -45.51 5.06
CA GLN A 37 2.66 -46.52 3.99
C GLN A 37 1.48 -47.48 4.12
N CYS A 38 0.91 -47.83 2.97
CA CYS A 38 -0.14 -48.82 2.84
C CYS A 38 0.12 -49.60 1.54
N TYR A 39 0.29 -50.91 1.65
CA TYR A 39 0.48 -51.78 0.49
C TYR A 39 -0.56 -52.89 0.50
N GLU A 40 -1.06 -53.22 -0.68
CA GLU A 40 -1.86 -54.43 -0.85
C GLU A 40 -0.95 -55.65 -0.65
N ARG A 41 -1.45 -56.63 0.10
CA ARG A 41 -0.70 -57.86 0.39
C ARG A 41 -0.56 -58.66 -0.90
N SER A 42 0.62 -58.60 -1.51
CA SER A 42 0.96 -59.48 -2.63
C SER A 42 0.93 -60.93 -2.16
N SER A 43 0.07 -61.74 -2.77
CA SER A 43 -0.15 -63.16 -2.44
C SER A 43 1.12 -64.02 -2.55
N ASN A 44 2.15 -63.55 -3.28
CA ASN A 44 3.35 -64.31 -3.58
C ASN A 44 4.57 -64.02 -2.68
N THR A 45 4.53 -62.97 -1.86
CA THR A 45 5.63 -62.68 -0.91
C THR A 45 5.27 -63.17 0.48
N THR A 46 5.62 -64.42 0.79
CA THR A 46 5.68 -64.91 2.16
C THR A 46 6.83 -64.22 2.88
N PHE A 47 6.60 -63.00 3.36
CA PHE A 47 7.46 -62.39 4.35
C PHE A 47 7.46 -63.32 5.57
N LYS A 48 8.58 -64.02 5.80
CA LYS A 48 8.81 -64.73 7.06
C LYS A 48 8.64 -63.68 8.16
N LYS A 49 7.62 -63.85 9.02
CA LYS A 49 7.48 -63.02 10.22
C LYS A 49 8.84 -63.04 10.92
N PRO A 50 9.51 -61.90 11.13
CA PRO A 50 10.63 -61.87 12.05
C PRO A 50 10.13 -62.42 13.40
N ASN A 51 10.94 -63.28 14.04
CA ASN A 51 10.57 -63.96 15.28
C ASN A 51 10.43 -63.00 16.47
N ASP A 52 10.89 -61.75 16.34
CA ASP A 52 10.57 -60.65 17.23
C ASP A 52 9.25 -60.01 16.79
N GLY A 53 8.33 -59.75 17.73
CA GLY A 53 6.99 -59.19 17.50
C GLY A 53 6.90 -57.82 16.81
N THR A 54 7.98 -57.33 16.20
CA THR A 54 8.13 -56.05 15.48
C THR A 54 7.51 -56.07 14.08
N ALA A 55 7.06 -57.22 13.57
CA ALA A 55 6.47 -57.37 12.23
C ALA A 55 5.19 -56.54 11.98
N ALA A 56 4.54 -56.04 13.04
CA ALA A 56 3.33 -55.22 12.95
C ALA A 56 3.57 -53.80 12.39
N ARG A 57 4.83 -53.37 12.19
CA ARG A 57 5.15 -51.99 11.84
C ARG A 57 5.04 -51.61 10.36
N PHE A 58 4.94 -52.56 9.42
CA PHE A 58 5.13 -52.26 7.99
C PHE A 58 3.85 -52.16 7.12
N GLY A 59 2.65 -52.16 7.69
CA GLY A 59 1.41 -51.84 6.94
C GLY A 59 1.04 -52.87 5.87
N LEU A 60 1.41 -54.13 6.09
CA LEU A 60 1.06 -55.26 5.24
C LEU A 60 -0.30 -55.78 5.72
N ASP A 61 -1.39 -55.35 5.10
CA ASP A 61 -2.77 -55.88 5.17
C ASP A 61 -3.80 -54.77 4.77
N GLY A 62 -3.44 -53.82 3.89
CA GLY A 62 -4.30 -52.66 3.57
C GLY A 62 -4.39 -51.60 4.67
N LYS A 63 -3.90 -51.91 5.88
CA LYS A 63 -3.83 -50.96 6.99
C LYS A 63 -2.70 -49.95 6.80
N VAL A 64 -3.02 -48.69 7.07
CA VAL A 64 -2.05 -47.58 7.04
C VAL A 64 -1.09 -47.74 8.22
N ALA A 65 0.19 -47.98 7.94
CA ALA A 65 1.24 -47.95 8.95
C ALA A 65 1.89 -46.57 9.01
N ARG A 66 2.06 -46.08 10.23
CA ARG A 66 2.84 -44.87 10.54
C ARG A 66 4.19 -45.29 11.10
N ILE A 67 5.26 -44.88 10.42
CA ILE A 67 6.64 -45.16 10.80
C ILE A 67 7.28 -43.80 11.10
N VAL A 68 7.81 -43.64 12.31
CA VAL A 68 8.61 -42.46 12.68
C VAL A 68 10.07 -42.85 12.49
N LEU A 69 10.81 -42.02 11.75
CA LEU A 69 12.25 -42.15 11.53
C LEU A 69 12.89 -41.07 12.38
N GLU A 70 13.64 -41.43 13.42
CA GLU A 70 14.33 -40.46 14.30
C GLU A 70 15.85 -40.55 14.14
N GLY A 71 16.37 -41.78 13.95
CA GLY A 71 17.81 -42.06 13.84
C GLY A 71 18.21 -42.68 12.51
N GLN A 72 19.51 -42.64 12.20
CA GLN A 72 20.09 -43.25 10.99
C GLN A 72 19.80 -44.76 10.87
N ASP A 73 19.72 -45.47 11.99
CA ASP A 73 19.36 -46.89 12.01
C ASP A 73 17.91 -47.13 11.57
N ASP A 74 16.98 -46.24 11.94
CA ASP A 74 15.58 -46.33 11.49
C ASP A 74 15.47 -46.13 9.99
N TRP A 75 16.26 -45.21 9.44
CA TRP A 75 16.36 -44.97 8.00
C TRP A 75 16.90 -46.20 7.25
N LEU A 76 18.03 -46.76 7.70
CA LEU A 76 18.59 -47.98 7.11
C LEU A 76 17.61 -49.15 7.21
N ASN A 77 16.96 -49.30 8.36
CA ASN A 77 15.95 -50.31 8.58
C ASN A 77 14.77 -50.13 7.62
N TRP A 78 14.27 -48.91 7.45
CA TRP A 78 13.19 -48.59 6.52
C TRP A 78 13.59 -48.86 5.07
N PHE A 79 14.79 -48.46 4.62
CA PHE A 79 15.28 -48.76 3.27
C PHE A 79 15.39 -50.26 3.00
N HIS A 80 15.86 -51.05 3.98
CA HIS A 80 16.02 -52.49 3.81
C HIS A 80 14.70 -53.27 3.79
N HIS A 81 13.65 -52.76 4.45
CA HIS A 81 12.37 -53.45 4.59
C HIS A 81 11.27 -52.95 3.66
N THR A 82 11.40 -51.74 3.12
CA THR A 82 10.37 -51.15 2.26
C THR A 82 10.45 -51.71 0.85
N PRO A 83 9.33 -52.17 0.26
CA PRO A 83 9.33 -52.80 -1.07
C PRO A 83 9.63 -51.84 -2.23
N ILE A 84 9.78 -50.55 -1.96
CA ILE A 84 10.13 -49.52 -2.95
C ILE A 84 11.61 -49.58 -3.30
N PHE A 85 12.47 -49.88 -2.33
CA PHE A 85 13.92 -49.85 -2.50
C PHE A 85 14.45 -51.25 -2.85
N ASP A 86 15.29 -51.32 -3.88
CA ASP A 86 15.95 -52.58 -4.21
C ASP A 86 17.11 -52.83 -3.25
N LYS A 87 17.34 -54.10 -2.86
CA LYS A 87 18.33 -54.49 -1.84
C LYS A 87 19.79 -54.38 -2.30
N GLY A 88 20.05 -53.79 -3.47
CA GLY A 88 21.39 -53.63 -4.02
C GLY A 88 22.05 -52.31 -3.61
N ASP A 89 23.38 -52.27 -3.72
CA ASP A 89 24.26 -51.18 -3.22
C ASP A 89 23.96 -49.77 -3.77
N ASN A 90 23.12 -49.64 -4.80
CA ASN A 90 22.79 -48.36 -5.42
C ASN A 90 21.35 -47.89 -5.18
N LEU A 91 20.54 -48.62 -4.39
CA LEU A 91 19.14 -48.28 -4.07
C LEU A 91 18.32 -47.86 -5.31
N LYS A 92 18.63 -48.43 -6.48
CA LYS A 92 17.93 -48.08 -7.72
C LYS A 92 16.54 -48.68 -7.65
N CYS A 93 15.53 -47.82 -7.68
CA CYS A 93 14.16 -48.25 -7.81
C CYS A 93 13.98 -48.85 -9.22
N SER A 94 13.75 -50.16 -9.31
CA SER A 94 13.37 -50.79 -10.57
C SER A 94 11.86 -50.79 -10.65
N ILE A 95 11.31 -50.06 -11.62
CA ILE A 95 9.86 -49.98 -11.88
C ILE A 95 9.18 -51.36 -11.86
N ARG A 96 9.87 -52.38 -12.40
CA ARG A 96 9.36 -53.76 -12.49
C ARG A 96 9.18 -54.46 -11.14
N ARG A 97 9.85 -53.99 -10.10
CA ARG A 97 9.82 -54.57 -8.75
C ARG A 97 8.90 -53.81 -7.80
N LEU A 98 8.30 -52.70 -8.25
CA LEU A 98 7.38 -51.92 -7.43
C LEU A 98 6.15 -52.74 -7.02
N PRO A 99 5.66 -52.59 -5.78
CA PRO A 99 4.47 -53.29 -5.31
C PRO A 99 3.27 -52.95 -6.20
N LYS A 100 2.40 -53.95 -6.40
CA LYS A 100 1.11 -53.76 -7.05
C LYS A 100 0.13 -53.22 -6.02
N LYS A 101 -0.47 -52.07 -6.31
CA LYS A 101 -1.40 -51.29 -5.50
C LYS A 101 -0.82 -50.86 -4.15
N GLY A 102 -0.63 -49.55 -3.99
CA GLY A 102 -0.14 -49.02 -2.72
C GLY A 102 -0.01 -47.52 -2.68
N LEU A 103 0.39 -47.05 -1.51
CA LEU A 103 0.64 -45.66 -1.20
C LEU A 103 1.83 -45.58 -0.24
N CYS A 104 2.75 -44.68 -0.53
CA CYS A 104 3.80 -44.28 0.39
C CYS A 104 3.93 -42.76 0.38
N ILE A 105 3.63 -42.14 1.52
CA ILE A 105 3.77 -40.71 1.75
C ILE A 105 4.90 -40.50 2.73
N PHE A 106 5.91 -39.76 2.30
CA PHE A 106 7.07 -39.37 3.09
C PHE A 106 6.91 -37.93 3.55
N PHE A 107 6.85 -37.70 4.86
CA PHE A 107 6.70 -36.39 5.46
C PHE A 107 8.04 -35.88 5.98
N ILE A 108 8.43 -34.71 5.50
CA ILE A 108 9.63 -34.00 5.93
C ILE A 108 9.16 -32.80 6.77
N PRO A 109 9.53 -32.72 8.06
CA PRO A 109 9.17 -31.58 8.87
C PRO A 109 9.87 -30.31 8.36
N ARG A 110 9.27 -29.16 8.65
CA ARG A 110 9.92 -27.87 8.39
C ARG A 110 11.06 -27.71 9.39
N VAL A 111 12.22 -27.23 8.94
CA VAL A 111 13.30 -26.80 9.83
C VAL A 111 12.80 -25.63 10.69
N GLU A 112 13.25 -25.55 11.94
CA GLU A 112 12.92 -24.42 12.82
C GLU A 112 13.33 -23.09 12.18
N ASP A 113 12.52 -22.06 12.44
CA ASP A 113 12.75 -20.73 11.89
C ASP A 113 14.10 -20.19 12.38
N LEU A 114 14.99 -19.87 11.44
CA LEU A 114 16.34 -19.37 11.74
C LEU A 114 16.30 -17.99 12.44
N PHE A 115 15.25 -17.21 12.19
CA PHE A 115 15.04 -15.87 12.72
C PHE A 115 13.57 -15.69 13.13
N GLU A 116 13.34 -14.95 14.22
CA GLU A 116 11.98 -14.62 14.65
C GLU A 116 11.21 -13.91 13.52
N GLY A 117 10.09 -14.50 13.09
CA GLY A 117 9.20 -13.93 12.08
C GLY A 117 9.56 -14.22 10.62
N VAL A 118 10.70 -14.87 10.32
CA VAL A 118 11.03 -15.31 8.96
C VAL A 118 10.99 -16.82 8.90
N PRO A 119 9.96 -17.42 8.28
CA PRO A 119 9.75 -18.83 8.43
C PRO A 119 10.68 -19.60 7.46
N ALA A 120 11.27 -20.71 7.92
CA ALA A 120 12.31 -21.44 7.17
C ALA A 120 11.83 -21.89 5.79
N ASP A 121 12.69 -21.92 4.77
CA ASP A 121 12.23 -22.29 3.43
C ASP A 121 11.99 -23.80 3.32
N PHE A 122 11.08 -24.26 2.45
CA PHE A 122 10.91 -25.70 2.21
C PHE A 122 12.11 -26.32 1.48
N THR A 123 13.06 -25.47 1.04
CA THR A 123 14.34 -25.90 0.48
C THR A 123 15.35 -26.29 1.55
N ASP A 124 15.15 -25.90 2.81
CA ASP A 124 16.00 -26.27 3.93
C ASP A 124 15.52 -27.62 4.47
N LEU A 125 16.27 -28.69 4.20
CA LEU A 125 15.88 -30.06 4.57
C LEU A 125 16.69 -30.57 5.78
N PRO A 126 16.05 -31.26 6.75
CA PRO A 126 16.72 -31.85 7.91
C PRO A 126 17.44 -33.19 7.59
N ILE A 127 17.77 -33.44 6.32
CA ILE A 127 18.37 -34.69 5.85
C ILE A 127 19.63 -34.42 5.02
N THR A 128 20.53 -35.40 4.97
CA THR A 128 21.77 -35.31 4.20
C THR A 128 21.48 -35.33 2.69
N SER A 129 22.32 -34.64 1.91
CA SER A 129 22.17 -34.55 0.45
C SER A 129 22.16 -35.92 -0.24
N SER A 130 23.02 -36.85 0.21
CA SER A 130 23.07 -38.21 -0.32
C SER A 130 21.77 -38.98 -0.07
N LEU A 131 21.17 -38.79 1.10
CA LEU A 131 19.91 -39.42 1.48
C LEU A 131 18.75 -38.84 0.65
N TRP A 132 18.71 -37.52 0.50
CA TRP A 132 17.71 -36.87 -0.34
C TRP A 132 17.80 -37.30 -1.80
N ASP A 133 19.00 -37.39 -2.37
CA ASP A 133 19.20 -37.82 -3.75
C ASP A 133 18.68 -39.27 -3.96
N GLN A 134 18.86 -40.15 -2.96
CA GLN A 134 18.28 -41.49 -2.98
C GLN A 134 16.75 -41.47 -2.92
N ILE A 135 16.16 -40.65 -2.05
CA ILE A 135 14.70 -40.51 -1.92
C ILE A 135 14.11 -39.91 -3.20
N ALA A 136 14.68 -38.83 -3.72
CA ALA A 136 14.22 -38.14 -4.91
C ALA A 136 14.23 -39.07 -6.13
N LYS A 137 15.28 -39.88 -6.29
CA LYS A 137 15.37 -40.92 -7.33
C LYS A 137 14.35 -42.04 -7.12
N ALA A 138 14.18 -42.51 -5.90
CA ALA A 138 13.24 -43.60 -5.61
C ALA A 138 11.77 -43.21 -5.75
N PHE A 139 11.43 -41.97 -5.42
CA PHE A 139 10.07 -41.41 -5.51
C PHE A 139 9.76 -40.81 -6.88
N TYR A 140 10.73 -40.79 -7.81
CA TYR A 140 10.58 -40.19 -9.14
C TYR A 140 10.06 -38.75 -9.05
N LEU A 141 10.67 -37.95 -8.17
CA LEU A 141 10.24 -36.57 -7.95
C LEU A 141 10.51 -35.71 -9.17
N HIS A 142 9.49 -34.99 -9.62
CA HIS A 142 9.62 -34.10 -10.76
C HIS A 142 10.45 -32.85 -10.41
N CYS A 143 11.39 -32.47 -11.27
CA CYS A 143 12.30 -31.33 -11.05
C CYS A 143 11.60 -29.98 -10.86
N HIS A 144 10.31 -29.87 -11.23
CA HIS A 144 9.55 -28.64 -11.00
C HIS A 144 9.29 -28.35 -9.53
N ILE A 145 9.37 -29.33 -8.61
CA ILE A 145 9.09 -29.07 -7.19
C ILE A 145 9.96 -27.94 -6.63
N VAL A 146 11.25 -27.91 -6.98
CA VAL A 146 12.18 -26.84 -6.57
C VAL A 146 11.72 -25.48 -7.11
N LYS A 147 11.34 -25.43 -8.39
CA LYS A 147 10.86 -24.19 -9.02
C LYS A 147 9.54 -23.73 -8.39
N THR A 148 8.65 -24.66 -8.07
CA THR A 148 7.36 -24.40 -7.43
C THR A 148 7.56 -23.87 -6.01
N ILE A 149 8.45 -24.48 -5.22
CA ILE A 149 8.83 -24.00 -3.87
C ILE A 149 9.42 -22.58 -3.94
N LYS A 150 10.37 -22.35 -4.85
CA LYS A 150 11.05 -21.04 -4.99
C LYS A 150 10.12 -19.90 -5.38
N ARG A 151 8.98 -20.18 -6.03
CA ARG A 151 8.00 -19.15 -6.38
C ARG A 151 7.31 -18.54 -5.16
N LYS A 152 7.24 -19.26 -4.04
CA LYS A 152 6.56 -18.82 -2.80
C LYS A 152 5.07 -18.48 -2.98
N GLU A 153 4.45 -18.97 -4.05
CA GLU A 153 3.06 -18.71 -4.42
C GLU A 153 2.27 -20.01 -4.47
N THR A 154 0.98 -19.95 -4.09
CA THR A 154 0.06 -21.07 -4.24
C THR A 154 0.15 -21.57 -5.67
N SER A 155 0.45 -22.85 -5.85
CA SER A 155 0.54 -23.47 -7.17
C SER A 155 0.20 -24.94 -7.08
N ILE A 156 -0.70 -25.41 -7.96
CA ILE A 156 -1.06 -26.82 -8.10
C ILE A 156 -0.91 -27.17 -9.58
N ILE A 157 -0.07 -28.16 -9.87
CA ILE A 157 0.27 -28.57 -11.23
C ILE A 157 0.19 -30.10 -11.29
N SER A 158 -0.56 -30.59 -12.26
CA SER A 158 -0.64 -32.00 -12.62
C SER A 158 -0.06 -32.19 -14.02
N ILE A 159 0.86 -33.15 -14.16
CA ILE A 159 1.56 -33.48 -15.40
C ILE A 159 1.42 -34.98 -15.63
N SER A 160 1.13 -35.37 -16.86
CA SER A 160 1.25 -36.77 -17.29
C SER A 160 2.51 -36.93 -18.11
N HIS A 161 3.29 -37.95 -17.80
CA HIS A 161 4.52 -38.29 -18.48
C HIS A 161 4.49 -39.76 -18.89
N LYS A 162 5.01 -40.10 -20.06
CA LYS A 162 5.11 -41.48 -20.53
C LYS A 162 6.58 -41.87 -20.56
N GLU A 163 6.97 -42.73 -19.64
CA GLU A 163 8.34 -43.22 -19.56
C GLU A 163 8.44 -44.56 -20.30
N SER A 164 9.36 -44.63 -21.28
CA SER A 164 9.63 -45.87 -22.01
C SER A 164 10.88 -46.51 -21.44
N THR A 165 10.71 -47.57 -20.63
CA THR A 165 11.83 -48.33 -20.07
C THR A 165 11.85 -49.74 -20.66
N MET A 166 12.90 -50.08 -21.40
CA MET A 166 13.20 -51.47 -21.83
C MET A 166 11.99 -52.22 -22.44
N GLY A 167 11.23 -51.54 -23.31
CA GLY A 167 10.12 -52.13 -24.08
C GLY A 167 8.72 -52.03 -23.46
N SER A 168 8.56 -51.46 -22.26
CA SER A 168 7.24 -51.11 -21.70
C SER A 168 7.14 -49.60 -21.53
N THR A 169 6.10 -49.01 -22.11
CA THR A 169 5.77 -47.58 -21.94
C THR A 169 4.77 -47.45 -20.80
N GLN A 170 5.23 -46.91 -19.67
CA GLN A 170 4.39 -46.69 -18.51
C GLN A 170 3.94 -45.22 -18.45
N GLU A 171 2.66 -44.98 -18.15
CA GLU A 171 2.16 -43.64 -17.85
C GLU A 171 2.35 -43.33 -16.37
N LEU A 172 3.04 -42.21 -16.10
CA LEU A 172 3.25 -41.61 -14.80
C LEU A 172 2.42 -40.34 -14.70
N ARG A 173 1.74 -40.15 -13.58
CA ARG A 173 1.06 -38.88 -13.27
C ARG A 173 1.71 -38.22 -12.08
N MET A 174 2.23 -37.03 -12.29
CA MET A 174 2.97 -36.27 -11.31
C MET A 174 2.13 -35.08 -10.86
N HIS A 175 1.88 -34.96 -9.56
CA HIS A 175 1.23 -33.79 -8.98
C HIS A 175 2.22 -33.05 -8.09
N THR A 176 2.35 -31.76 -8.32
CA THR A 176 3.10 -30.85 -7.44
C THR A 176 2.14 -29.80 -6.91
N ALA A 177 2.16 -29.55 -5.62
CA ALA A 177 1.42 -28.48 -4.99
C ALA A 177 2.32 -27.72 -4.01
N MET A 178 2.07 -26.43 -3.87
CA MET A 178 2.82 -25.58 -2.95
C MET A 178 1.89 -24.55 -2.35
N VAL A 179 2.09 -24.34 -1.05
CA VAL A 179 1.40 -23.34 -0.25
C VAL A 179 2.40 -22.25 0.16
N PRO A 180 2.06 -20.95 0.06
CA PRO A 180 2.94 -19.87 0.47
C PRO A 180 3.44 -20.04 1.91
N PRO A 181 4.75 -19.91 2.19
CA PRO A 181 5.35 -20.20 3.51
C PRO A 181 4.95 -19.24 4.63
N LEU A 182 4.13 -18.22 4.32
CA LEU A 182 3.72 -17.14 5.22
C LEU A 182 2.85 -17.64 6.40
N TRP A 183 2.23 -18.80 6.25
CA TRP A 183 1.25 -19.33 7.19
C TRP A 183 1.84 -20.52 7.99
N ARG A 184 1.33 -20.76 9.21
CA ARG A 184 1.83 -21.84 10.08
C ARG A 184 1.55 -23.24 9.52
N ASP A 185 0.48 -23.38 8.73
CA ASP A 185 0.03 -24.64 8.14
C ASP A 185 0.43 -24.79 6.68
N SER A 186 1.52 -24.12 6.27
CA SER A 186 2.01 -24.17 4.90
C SER A 186 2.78 -25.46 4.63
N PHE A 187 2.47 -26.09 3.51
CA PHE A 187 3.12 -27.31 3.06
C PHE A 187 3.46 -27.25 1.58
N ALA A 188 4.35 -28.13 1.14
CA ALA A 188 4.52 -28.46 -0.27
C ALA A 188 4.30 -29.96 -0.47
N LEU A 189 3.91 -30.35 -1.67
CA LEU A 189 3.63 -31.72 -2.06
C LEU A 189 4.28 -31.98 -3.41
N ALA A 190 4.97 -33.10 -3.51
CA ALA A 190 5.36 -33.72 -4.77
C ALA A 190 4.90 -35.18 -4.74
N SER A 191 4.14 -35.61 -5.73
CA SER A 191 3.68 -36.98 -5.82
C SER A 191 3.77 -37.50 -7.24
N THR A 192 4.07 -38.78 -7.36
CA THR A 192 4.17 -39.52 -8.60
C THR A 192 3.33 -40.78 -8.49
N HIS A 193 2.35 -40.91 -9.38
CA HIS A 193 1.46 -42.05 -9.47
C HIS A 193 1.82 -42.92 -10.69
N PHE A 194 2.05 -44.19 -10.43
CA PHE A 194 2.33 -45.22 -11.42
C PHE A 194 1.02 -45.89 -11.83
N CYS A 195 0.48 -45.54 -13.01
CA CYS A 195 -0.85 -45.99 -13.42
C CYS A 195 -0.96 -47.51 -13.53
N GLU A 196 0.06 -48.19 -14.06
CA GLU A 196 0.04 -49.66 -14.24
C GLU A 196 0.16 -50.41 -12.90
N ASN A 197 1.02 -49.92 -12.01
CA ASN A 197 1.21 -50.53 -10.69
C ASN A 197 0.14 -50.09 -9.68
N ARG A 198 -0.68 -49.07 -9.99
CA ARG A 198 -1.61 -48.42 -9.04
C ARG A 198 -0.88 -48.00 -7.75
N LEU A 199 0.35 -47.50 -7.89
CA LEU A 199 1.19 -47.12 -6.77
C LEU A 199 1.35 -45.61 -6.75
N THR A 200 1.12 -45.00 -5.61
CA THR A 200 1.36 -43.57 -5.40
C THR A 200 2.54 -43.39 -4.45
N LEU A 201 3.58 -42.70 -4.91
CA LEU A 201 4.69 -42.25 -4.09
C LEU A 201 4.58 -40.74 -3.91
N ALA A 202 4.66 -40.24 -2.68
CA ALA A 202 4.54 -38.82 -2.41
C ALA A 202 5.51 -38.36 -1.34
N VAL A 203 5.99 -37.14 -1.48
CA VAL A 203 6.77 -36.41 -0.49
C VAL A 203 6.00 -35.13 -0.14
N MET A 204 5.77 -34.93 1.16
CA MET A 204 5.16 -33.73 1.70
C MET A 204 6.16 -32.99 2.59
N PHE A 205 6.28 -31.69 2.40
CA PHE A 205 7.23 -30.83 3.11
C PHE A 205 6.47 -29.91 4.05
N GLY A 206 6.98 -29.76 5.28
CA GLY A 206 6.49 -28.80 6.26
C GLY A 206 5.13 -29.09 6.88
N CYS A 207 4.61 -30.31 6.72
CA CYS A 207 3.33 -30.66 7.34
C CYS A 207 3.42 -30.67 8.87
N SER A 208 2.41 -30.08 9.52
CA SER A 208 2.26 -30.15 10.97
C SER A 208 1.80 -31.56 11.41
N SER A 209 2.04 -31.93 12.67
CA SER A 209 1.57 -33.22 13.21
C SER A 209 0.05 -33.37 13.13
N GLU A 210 -0.70 -32.26 13.22
CA GLU A 210 -2.15 -32.23 13.02
C GLU A 210 -2.52 -32.57 11.58
N GLN A 211 -1.83 -31.98 10.60
CA GLN A 211 -2.03 -32.31 9.19
C GLN A 211 -1.69 -33.77 8.89
N ILE A 212 -0.59 -34.30 9.43
CA ILE A 212 -0.22 -35.73 9.27
C ILE A 212 -1.30 -36.63 9.88
N GLY A 213 -1.80 -36.30 11.07
CA GLY A 213 -2.91 -37.00 11.71
C GLY A 213 -4.19 -36.98 10.86
N LYS A 214 -4.49 -35.84 10.23
CA LYS A 214 -5.63 -35.71 9.31
C LYS A 214 -5.44 -36.55 8.05
N VAL A 215 -4.24 -36.56 7.45
CA VAL A 215 -3.95 -37.43 6.29
C VAL A 215 -4.12 -38.90 6.67
N LYS A 216 -3.63 -39.31 7.85
CA LYS A 216 -3.84 -40.65 8.38
C LYS A 216 -5.32 -40.99 8.50
N ASN A 217 -6.13 -40.10 9.10
CA ASN A 217 -7.57 -40.29 9.26
C ASN A 217 -8.31 -40.36 7.90
N LEU A 218 -7.85 -39.63 6.89
CA LEU A 218 -8.41 -39.69 5.54
C LEU A 218 -8.10 -41.01 4.82
N LEU A 219 -6.98 -41.65 5.17
CA LEU A 219 -6.56 -42.94 4.61
C LEU A 219 -7.16 -44.13 5.37
N GLU A 220 -7.40 -43.98 6.67
CA GLU A 220 -8.02 -45.01 7.51
C GLU A 220 -9.47 -45.28 7.05
N GLY A 221 -9.76 -46.56 6.74
CA GLY A 221 -11.08 -46.98 6.27
C GLY A 221 -11.36 -46.71 4.79
N ARG A 222 -10.39 -46.23 4.00
CA ARG A 222 -10.53 -45.98 2.55
C ARG A 222 -9.54 -46.79 1.72
N GLU A 223 -9.48 -48.10 1.96
CA GLU A 223 -8.58 -49.02 1.24
C GLU A 223 -8.83 -49.04 -0.28
N ASP A 224 -10.08 -48.79 -0.70
CA ASP A 224 -10.45 -48.71 -2.11
C ASP A 224 -9.84 -47.51 -2.82
N ALA A 225 -9.65 -46.39 -2.09
CA ALA A 225 -9.05 -45.18 -2.65
C ALA A 225 -7.55 -45.32 -2.91
N VAL A 226 -6.88 -46.28 -2.25
CA VAL A 226 -5.45 -46.56 -2.41
C VAL A 226 -5.19 -47.09 -3.82
N GLY A 227 -4.28 -46.41 -4.52
CA GLY A 227 -3.94 -46.71 -5.92
C GLY A 227 -4.76 -45.96 -6.95
N THR A 228 -5.52 -44.94 -6.54
CA THR A 228 -6.07 -43.94 -7.46
C THR A 228 -5.10 -42.81 -7.73
N GLU A 229 -5.14 -42.31 -8.96
CA GLU A 229 -4.34 -41.17 -9.41
C GLU A 229 -4.73 -39.84 -8.73
N LEU A 230 -5.95 -39.75 -8.20
CA LEU A 230 -6.51 -38.53 -7.61
C LEU A 230 -6.35 -38.49 -6.09
N LEU A 231 -5.89 -39.56 -5.46
CA LEU A 231 -5.81 -39.64 -4.00
C LEU A 231 -4.99 -38.49 -3.41
N MET A 232 -3.78 -38.25 -3.92
CA MET A 232 -2.93 -37.17 -3.40
C MET A 232 -3.48 -35.79 -3.71
N LEU A 233 -4.13 -35.62 -4.86
CA LEU A 233 -4.78 -34.35 -5.19
C LEU A 233 -5.98 -34.09 -4.27
N GLY A 234 -6.75 -35.13 -3.93
CA GLY A 234 -7.84 -35.07 -2.97
C GLY A 234 -7.35 -34.76 -1.56
N ILE A 235 -6.31 -35.45 -1.08
CA ILE A 235 -5.67 -35.16 0.21
C ILE A 235 -5.17 -33.70 0.25
N CYS A 236 -4.49 -33.27 -0.81
CA CYS A 236 -4.02 -31.89 -0.95
C CYS A 236 -5.19 -30.89 -0.87
N ALA A 237 -6.28 -31.16 -1.59
CA ALA A 237 -7.47 -30.30 -1.58
C ALA A 237 -8.14 -30.22 -0.19
N GLU A 238 -8.22 -31.33 0.55
CA GLU A 238 -8.74 -31.35 1.92
C GLU A 238 -7.89 -30.53 2.89
N LEU A 239 -6.56 -30.64 2.78
CA LEU A 239 -5.64 -29.85 3.60
C LEU A 239 -5.70 -28.37 3.25
N HIS A 240 -5.80 -28.04 1.96
CA HIS A 240 -6.02 -26.67 1.50
C HIS A 240 -7.35 -26.10 2.02
N LEU A 241 -8.42 -26.89 1.97
CA LEU A 241 -9.74 -26.48 2.43
C LEU A 241 -9.73 -26.15 3.92
N ASP A 242 -9.11 -26.99 4.74
CA ASP A 242 -9.02 -26.77 6.18
C ASP A 242 -8.24 -25.51 6.54
N ARG A 243 -7.08 -25.35 5.89
CA ARG A 243 -6.24 -24.16 6.06
C ARG A 243 -6.97 -22.90 5.65
N LEU A 244 -7.57 -22.88 4.46
CA LEU A 244 -8.30 -21.72 3.94
C LEU A 244 -9.55 -21.41 4.77
N ARG A 245 -10.20 -22.44 5.33
CA ARG A 245 -11.30 -22.28 6.28
C ARG A 245 -10.82 -21.58 7.55
N ASN A 246 -9.73 -22.05 8.16
CA ASN A 246 -9.17 -21.44 9.37
C ASN A 246 -8.74 -19.99 9.12
N LEU A 247 -8.14 -19.73 7.95
CA LEU A 247 -7.71 -18.41 7.53
C LEU A 247 -8.91 -17.46 7.31
N ALA A 248 -9.93 -17.89 6.57
CA ALA A 248 -11.14 -17.10 6.32
C ALA A 248 -11.89 -16.79 7.62
N PHE A 249 -12.06 -17.78 8.51
CA PHE A 249 -12.70 -17.56 9.80
C PHE A 249 -11.86 -16.69 10.74
N GLY A 250 -10.53 -16.83 10.73
CA GLY A 250 -9.63 -15.98 11.49
C GLY A 250 -9.81 -14.51 11.12
N TRP A 251 -9.73 -14.20 9.83
CA TRP A 251 -9.89 -12.82 9.34
C TRP A 251 -11.31 -12.29 9.50
N SER A 252 -12.33 -13.10 9.23
CA SER A 252 -13.72 -12.70 9.46
C SER A 252 -13.95 -12.33 10.94
N LYS A 253 -13.40 -13.11 11.87
CA LYS A 253 -13.46 -12.81 13.31
C LYS A 253 -12.76 -11.50 13.67
N GLU A 254 -11.59 -11.22 13.10
CA GLU A 254 -10.90 -9.93 13.31
C GLU A 254 -11.69 -8.76 12.70
N CYS A 255 -12.31 -8.93 11.52
CA CYS A 255 -13.21 -7.92 10.95
C CYS A 255 -14.41 -7.63 11.86
N TYR A 256 -15.04 -8.66 12.43
CA TYR A 256 -16.15 -8.46 13.37
C TYR A 256 -15.71 -7.73 14.65
N LYS A 257 -14.52 -8.04 15.18
CA LYS A 257 -13.97 -7.29 16.33
C LYS A 257 -13.71 -5.83 15.97
N SER A 258 -13.09 -5.57 14.83
CA SER A 258 -12.79 -4.20 14.39
C SER A 258 -14.07 -3.42 14.10
N LYS A 259 -15.14 -4.07 13.61
CA LYS A 259 -16.47 -3.49 13.47
C LYS A 259 -17.11 -3.15 14.82
N ASP A 260 -17.09 -4.08 15.77
CA ASP A 260 -17.63 -3.88 17.13
C ASP A 260 -16.86 -2.77 17.88
N ASP A 261 -15.54 -2.72 17.73
CA ASP A 261 -14.70 -1.63 18.24
C ASP A 261 -15.10 -0.28 17.63
N LEU A 262 -15.43 -0.26 16.32
CA LEU A 262 -15.92 0.90 15.59
C LEU A 262 -17.27 1.38 16.09
N GLU A 263 -18.22 0.46 16.26
CA GLU A 263 -19.57 0.77 16.73
C GLU A 263 -19.57 1.29 18.17
N LYS A 264 -18.75 0.68 19.05
CA LYS A 264 -18.57 1.14 20.43
C LYS A 264 -17.93 2.52 20.50
N ARG A 265 -16.93 2.81 19.66
CA ARG A 265 -16.22 4.09 19.65
C ARG A 265 -16.90 5.18 18.84
N ASN A 266 -17.83 4.88 17.93
CA ASN A 266 -18.63 5.91 17.28
C ASN A 266 -19.45 6.75 18.28
N GLN A 267 -19.66 6.23 19.50
CA GLN A 267 -20.27 6.98 20.61
C GLN A 267 -19.27 7.86 21.38
N GLN A 268 -17.96 7.75 21.10
CA GLN A 268 -16.87 8.48 21.75
C GLN A 268 -15.99 9.16 20.67
N THR A 269 -15.00 9.94 21.07
CA THR A 269 -14.11 10.65 20.13
C THR A 269 -13.48 9.69 19.13
N LEU A 270 -13.71 9.94 17.84
CA LEU A 270 -13.23 9.12 16.73
C LEU A 270 -11.71 9.25 16.56
N ASP A 271 -11.04 8.11 16.35
CA ASP A 271 -9.57 8.00 16.27
C ASP A 271 -9.16 7.45 14.89
N TRP A 272 -8.22 8.15 14.23
CA TRP A 272 -7.69 7.79 12.90
C TRP A 272 -6.96 6.44 12.91
N ASP A 273 -6.40 6.04 14.05
CA ASP A 273 -5.69 4.77 14.18
C ASP A 273 -6.62 3.57 13.99
N LEU A 274 -7.89 3.71 14.38
CA LEU A 274 -8.89 2.66 14.22
C LEU A 274 -9.30 2.51 12.74
N ILE A 275 -9.43 3.62 12.02
CA ILE A 275 -9.67 3.61 10.56
C ILE A 275 -8.50 2.94 9.84
N LYS A 276 -7.27 3.21 10.28
CA LYS A 276 -6.07 2.55 9.74
C LYS A 276 -6.07 1.05 10.00
N LYS A 277 -6.39 0.61 11.23
CA LYS A 277 -6.54 -0.81 11.60
C LYS A 277 -7.56 -1.52 10.69
N VAL A 278 -8.72 -0.90 10.51
CA VAL A 278 -9.80 -1.41 9.64
C VAL A 278 -9.35 -1.52 8.18
N GLY A 279 -8.55 -0.57 7.70
CA GLY A 279 -7.93 -0.64 6.39
C GLY A 279 -6.99 -1.85 6.23
N VAL A 280 -6.20 -2.17 7.26
CA VAL A 280 -5.31 -3.35 7.28
C VAL A 280 -6.13 -4.64 7.29
N ASP A 281 -7.13 -4.76 8.18
CA ASP A 281 -7.99 -5.95 8.26
C ASP A 281 -8.73 -6.21 6.94
N ARG A 282 -9.18 -5.14 6.27
CA ARG A 282 -9.78 -5.21 4.94
C ARG A 282 -8.80 -5.76 3.90
N ALA A 283 -7.57 -5.26 3.89
CA ALA A 283 -6.55 -5.66 2.94
C ALA A 283 -6.18 -7.14 3.11
N GLU A 284 -6.01 -7.60 4.35
CA GLU A 284 -5.70 -9.00 4.65
C GLU A 284 -6.87 -9.94 4.32
N THR A 285 -8.12 -9.54 4.60
CA THR A 285 -9.29 -10.34 4.22
C THR A 285 -9.46 -10.44 2.70
N LYS A 286 -9.13 -9.37 1.96
CA LYS A 286 -9.13 -9.41 0.49
C LYS A 286 -8.03 -10.32 -0.04
N LYS A 287 -6.84 -10.30 0.57
CA LYS A 287 -5.74 -11.21 0.23
C LYS A 287 -6.13 -12.67 0.48
N ALA A 288 -6.83 -12.96 1.58
CA ALA A 288 -7.42 -14.26 1.86
C ALA A 288 -8.38 -14.72 0.74
N GLU A 289 -9.30 -13.84 0.34
CA GLU A 289 -10.25 -14.08 -0.75
C GLU A 289 -9.54 -14.41 -2.08
N GLU A 290 -8.52 -13.63 -2.43
CA GLU A 290 -7.70 -13.84 -3.62
C GLU A 290 -6.95 -15.18 -3.56
N GLU A 291 -6.43 -15.57 -2.40
CA GLU A 291 -5.77 -16.86 -2.19
C GLU A 291 -6.73 -18.05 -2.36
N ILE A 292 -7.97 -17.93 -1.85
CA ILE A 292 -9.02 -18.95 -2.04
C ILE A 292 -9.36 -19.09 -3.52
N LYS A 293 -9.57 -17.97 -4.22
CA LYS A 293 -9.87 -17.96 -5.66
C LYS A 293 -8.71 -18.55 -6.48
N ALA A 294 -7.47 -18.21 -6.14
CA ALA A 294 -6.28 -18.75 -6.79
C ALA A 294 -6.19 -20.27 -6.58
N THR A 295 -6.36 -20.75 -5.34
CA THR A 295 -6.34 -22.18 -5.01
C THR A 295 -7.44 -22.93 -5.76
N LYS A 296 -8.68 -22.40 -5.79
CA LYS A 296 -9.78 -22.99 -6.55
C LYS A 296 -9.44 -23.12 -8.04
N ARG A 297 -8.95 -22.05 -8.67
CA ARG A 297 -8.58 -22.04 -10.10
C ARG A 297 -7.48 -23.05 -10.43
N GLN A 298 -6.48 -23.14 -9.57
CA GLN A 298 -5.35 -24.05 -9.78
C GLN A 298 -5.73 -25.51 -9.55
N LEU A 299 -6.51 -25.79 -8.50
CA LEU A 299 -7.04 -27.13 -8.25
C LEU A 299 -7.92 -27.58 -9.42
N TYR A 300 -8.81 -26.71 -9.91
CA TYR A 300 -9.61 -26.99 -11.09
C TYR A 300 -8.75 -27.30 -12.32
N LYS A 301 -7.70 -26.51 -12.56
CA LYS A 301 -6.75 -26.72 -13.68
C LYS A 301 -5.98 -28.03 -13.56
N ALA A 302 -5.65 -28.47 -12.34
CA ALA A 302 -4.92 -29.71 -12.07
C ALA A 302 -5.78 -30.97 -12.27
N LEU A 303 -7.11 -30.86 -12.29
CA LEU A 303 -7.99 -31.99 -12.54
C LEU A 303 -7.92 -32.48 -14.00
N PRO A 304 -8.04 -33.81 -14.24
CA PRO A 304 -8.12 -34.37 -15.58
C PRO A 304 -9.20 -33.69 -16.43
N SER A 305 -8.95 -33.50 -17.72
CA SER A 305 -9.87 -32.81 -18.64
C SER A 305 -11.27 -33.43 -18.63
N VAL A 306 -11.36 -34.76 -18.59
CA VAL A 306 -12.62 -35.52 -18.53
C VAL A 306 -13.46 -35.12 -17.32
N MET A 307 -12.82 -34.94 -16.16
CA MET A 307 -13.49 -34.53 -14.92
C MET A 307 -13.88 -33.06 -14.94
N ARG A 308 -13.00 -32.18 -15.46
CA ARG A 308 -13.33 -30.76 -15.65
C ARG A 308 -14.60 -30.57 -16.48
N THR A 309 -14.71 -31.29 -17.61
CA THR A 309 -15.90 -31.21 -18.46
C THR A 309 -17.17 -31.66 -17.75
N ARG A 310 -17.09 -32.65 -16.84
CA ARG A 310 -18.24 -33.08 -16.04
C ARG A 310 -18.61 -32.03 -14.99
N LEU A 311 -17.65 -31.51 -14.25
CA LEU A 311 -17.87 -30.44 -13.26
C LEU A 311 -18.48 -29.17 -13.88
N SER A 312 -18.12 -28.84 -15.12
CA SER A 312 -18.68 -27.66 -15.80
C SER A 312 -20.09 -27.86 -16.38
N LYS A 313 -20.55 -29.11 -16.50
CA LYS A 313 -21.82 -29.40 -17.19
C LYS A 313 -23.04 -29.18 -16.30
N ASP A 314 -22.88 -29.15 -14.98
CA ASP A 314 -23.99 -28.95 -14.05
C ASP A 314 -24.57 -27.52 -14.12
N ASP A 315 -23.83 -26.54 -14.63
CA ASP A 315 -24.34 -25.17 -14.80
C ASP A 315 -25.22 -24.98 -16.05
N ASN A 316 -25.14 -25.88 -17.04
CA ASN A 316 -25.81 -25.76 -18.36
C ASN A 316 -26.68 -26.98 -18.72
N ALA A 317 -27.05 -27.80 -17.73
CA ALA A 317 -27.76 -29.05 -17.95
C ALA A 317 -29.25 -28.83 -18.28
N THR A 318 -29.55 -28.45 -19.53
CA THR A 318 -30.90 -28.64 -20.08
C THR A 318 -30.98 -29.40 -21.40
N GLU A 319 -29.95 -29.49 -22.27
CA GLU A 319 -30.23 -30.02 -23.64
C GLU A 319 -29.23 -30.98 -24.33
N ILE A 320 -28.05 -31.31 -23.78
CA ILE A 320 -27.03 -32.09 -24.54
C ILE A 320 -26.62 -33.40 -23.85
N GLY A 321 -27.61 -34.13 -23.31
CA GLY A 321 -27.40 -35.34 -22.51
C GLY A 321 -27.25 -36.67 -23.27
N HIS A 322 -27.55 -36.73 -24.57
CA HIS A 322 -27.75 -38.04 -25.23
C HIS A 322 -26.59 -38.58 -26.10
N ASN A 323 -25.62 -37.77 -26.52
CA ASN A 323 -24.66 -38.21 -27.55
C ASN A 323 -23.25 -38.57 -27.07
N LEU A 324 -22.89 -38.42 -25.79
CA LEU A 324 -21.55 -38.77 -25.28
C LEU A 324 -21.48 -40.12 -24.52
N LYS A 325 -22.59 -40.83 -24.40
CA LYS A 325 -22.70 -42.06 -23.57
C LYS A 325 -22.13 -43.32 -24.24
N GLY A 326 -21.71 -43.24 -25.51
CA GLY A 326 -21.47 -44.42 -26.34
C GLY A 326 -20.05 -45.01 -26.40
N SER A 327 -19.00 -44.36 -25.86
CA SER A 327 -17.61 -44.77 -26.17
C SER A 327 -16.66 -44.94 -24.98
N LEU A 328 -17.10 -44.76 -23.74
CA LEU A 328 -16.23 -44.86 -22.54
C LEU A 328 -16.78 -45.77 -21.43
N LEU A 329 -17.91 -46.44 -21.69
CA LEU A 329 -18.52 -47.41 -20.79
C LEU A 329 -18.05 -48.82 -21.17
N ASP A 330 -16.86 -49.19 -20.70
CA ASP A 330 -16.51 -50.61 -20.57
C ASP A 330 -15.84 -50.96 -19.24
N ASN A 331 -15.81 -50.01 -18.29
CA ASN A 331 -15.71 -50.30 -16.85
C ASN A 331 -16.09 -49.05 -16.04
N PRO A 332 -17.31 -48.98 -15.47
CA PRO A 332 -17.66 -47.93 -14.51
C PRO A 332 -16.83 -48.18 -13.25
N THR A 333 -15.68 -47.53 -13.15
CA THR A 333 -14.97 -47.51 -11.88
C THR A 333 -15.72 -46.47 -11.04
N GLU A 334 -16.55 -46.94 -10.11
CA GLU A 334 -17.37 -46.11 -9.20
C GLU A 334 -16.51 -45.10 -8.40
N LEU A 335 -15.23 -45.45 -8.20
CA LEU A 335 -14.29 -44.71 -7.39
C LEU A 335 -13.92 -43.31 -7.92
N PRO A 336 -13.62 -43.11 -9.21
CA PRO A 336 -13.53 -41.77 -9.82
C PRO A 336 -14.75 -40.87 -9.59
N GLU A 337 -15.96 -41.42 -9.47
CA GLU A 337 -17.18 -40.64 -9.26
C GLU A 337 -17.27 -40.11 -7.83
N LEU A 338 -16.88 -40.92 -6.83
CA LEU A 338 -16.78 -40.47 -5.43
C LEU A 338 -15.77 -39.32 -5.26
N PHE A 339 -14.63 -39.37 -5.96
CA PHE A 339 -13.68 -38.26 -5.97
C PHE A 339 -14.27 -37.01 -6.63
N LEU A 340 -14.99 -37.19 -7.75
CA LEU A 340 -15.61 -36.09 -8.47
C LEU A 340 -16.65 -35.36 -7.62
N GLU A 341 -17.55 -36.11 -6.97
CA GLU A 341 -18.54 -35.59 -6.03
C GLU A 341 -17.84 -34.84 -4.89
N ARG A 342 -16.78 -35.43 -4.32
CA ARG A 342 -16.04 -34.76 -3.25
C ARG A 342 -15.34 -33.49 -3.71
N PHE A 343 -14.79 -33.45 -4.93
CA PHE A 343 -14.22 -32.21 -5.48
C PHE A 343 -15.30 -31.15 -5.72
N ALA A 344 -16.50 -31.53 -6.18
CA ALA A 344 -17.62 -30.61 -6.32
C ALA A 344 -18.01 -29.99 -4.96
N ASP A 345 -18.09 -30.81 -3.91
CA ASP A 345 -18.31 -30.37 -2.53
C ASP A 345 -17.22 -29.41 -2.03
N ILE A 346 -15.95 -29.70 -2.32
CA ILE A 346 -14.82 -28.84 -1.94
C ILE A 346 -14.92 -27.49 -2.69
N PHE A 347 -15.26 -27.51 -3.98
CA PHE A 347 -15.44 -26.28 -4.76
C PHE A 347 -16.62 -25.44 -4.28
N ALA A 348 -17.73 -26.07 -3.88
CA ALA A 348 -18.86 -25.39 -3.26
C ALA A 348 -18.46 -24.75 -1.92
N GLN A 349 -17.68 -25.47 -1.10
CA GLN A 349 -17.15 -24.92 0.15
C GLN A 349 -16.18 -23.75 -0.08
N PHE A 350 -15.33 -23.79 -1.12
CA PHE A 350 -14.50 -22.65 -1.47
C PHE A 350 -15.32 -21.42 -1.86
N GLU A 351 -16.41 -21.59 -2.61
CA GLU A 351 -17.32 -20.47 -2.92
C GLU A 351 -18.01 -19.94 -1.66
N GLY A 352 -18.41 -20.81 -0.73
CA GLY A 352 -18.94 -20.39 0.57
C GLY A 352 -17.93 -19.57 1.38
N LEU A 353 -16.64 -19.95 1.36
CA LEU A 353 -15.58 -19.19 2.03
C LEU A 353 -15.33 -17.84 1.36
N VAL A 354 -15.30 -17.79 0.02
CA VAL A 354 -15.19 -16.52 -0.75
C VAL A 354 -16.34 -15.59 -0.41
N ALA A 355 -17.58 -16.09 -0.39
CA ALA A 355 -18.75 -15.31 -0.02
C ALA A 355 -18.64 -14.77 1.42
N THR A 356 -18.15 -15.58 2.36
CA THR A 356 -17.94 -15.17 3.75
C THR A 356 -16.92 -14.04 3.88
N CYS A 357 -15.78 -14.15 3.19
CA CYS A 357 -14.77 -13.09 3.14
C CYS A 357 -15.33 -11.82 2.51
N TRP A 358 -16.06 -11.96 1.40
CA TRP A 358 -16.66 -10.83 0.68
C TRP A 358 -17.67 -10.06 1.54
N VAL A 359 -18.61 -10.75 2.19
CA VAL A 359 -19.58 -10.12 3.11
C VAL A 359 -18.85 -9.40 4.24
N SER A 360 -17.83 -10.02 4.83
CA SER A 360 -17.03 -9.41 5.90
C SER A 360 -16.35 -8.11 5.44
N VAL A 361 -15.79 -8.10 4.22
CA VAL A 361 -15.15 -6.92 3.62
C VAL A 361 -16.16 -5.81 3.31
N GLU A 362 -17.34 -6.15 2.79
CA GLU A 362 -18.38 -5.16 2.48
C GLU A 362 -18.96 -4.51 3.73
N GLU A 363 -19.28 -5.30 4.77
CA GLU A 363 -19.75 -4.79 6.06
C GLU A 363 -18.73 -3.83 6.68
N LEU A 364 -17.46 -4.21 6.65
CA LEU A 364 -16.36 -3.39 7.16
C LEU A 364 -16.19 -2.10 6.34
N SER A 365 -16.29 -2.18 5.01
CA SER A 365 -16.21 -1.01 4.13
C SER A 365 -17.34 -0.02 4.42
N PHE A 366 -18.58 -0.51 4.52
CA PHE A 366 -19.74 0.34 4.80
C PHE A 366 -19.59 1.05 6.15
N THR A 367 -19.16 0.32 7.18
CA THR A 367 -18.96 0.88 8.52
C THR A 367 -17.82 1.91 8.54
N ALA A 368 -16.72 1.63 7.84
CA ALA A 368 -15.58 2.54 7.71
C ALA A 368 -15.97 3.83 6.96
N ASP A 369 -16.74 3.73 5.87
CA ASP A 369 -17.19 4.89 5.10
C ASP A 369 -18.20 5.74 5.90
N ALA A 370 -19.11 5.09 6.65
CA ALA A 370 -20.02 5.78 7.55
C ALA A 370 -19.25 6.61 8.61
N VAL A 371 -18.24 6.01 9.24
CA VAL A 371 -17.42 6.70 10.24
C VAL A 371 -16.51 7.75 9.63
N LYS A 372 -15.95 7.52 8.45
CA LYS A 372 -15.16 8.52 7.73
C LYS A 372 -16.01 9.75 7.38
N ASN A 373 -17.26 9.55 6.97
CA ASN A 373 -18.18 10.64 6.68
C ASN A 373 -18.55 11.42 7.95
N GLU A 374 -18.78 10.73 9.08
CA GLU A 374 -19.04 11.40 10.36
C GLU A 374 -17.81 12.17 10.87
N LEU A 375 -16.61 11.60 10.71
CA LEU A 375 -15.36 12.28 11.04
C LEU A 375 -15.13 13.51 10.17
N ALA A 376 -15.40 13.40 8.86
CA ALA A 376 -15.34 14.56 7.97
C ALA A 376 -16.34 15.64 8.39
N ARG A 377 -17.55 15.25 8.83
CA ARG A 377 -18.56 16.17 9.36
C ARG A 377 -18.05 16.89 10.61
N GLN A 378 -17.49 16.17 11.58
CA GLN A 378 -16.91 16.77 12.80
C GLN A 378 -15.73 17.69 12.50
N VAL A 379 -14.86 17.33 11.55
CA VAL A 379 -13.75 18.18 11.12
C VAL A 379 -14.26 19.45 10.44
N THR A 380 -15.34 19.38 9.64
CA THR A 380 -15.95 20.59 9.08
C THR A 380 -16.61 21.44 10.15
N GLU A 381 -17.30 20.86 11.14
CA GLU A 381 -17.93 21.61 12.23
C GLU A 381 -16.88 22.32 13.09
N THR A 382 -15.86 21.60 13.55
CA THR A 382 -14.73 22.20 14.29
C THR A 382 -13.96 23.23 13.46
N GLY A 383 -13.80 22.99 12.16
CA GLY A 383 -13.24 23.96 11.22
C GLY A 383 -14.09 25.22 11.08
N THR A 384 -15.42 25.09 11.04
CA THR A 384 -16.33 26.23 11.01
C THR A 384 -16.35 26.98 12.34
N GLU A 385 -16.26 26.31 13.48
CA GLU A 385 -16.15 26.95 14.79
C GLU A 385 -14.84 27.71 14.92
N ALA A 386 -13.72 27.11 14.48
CA ALA A 386 -12.43 27.77 14.40
C ALA A 386 -12.48 28.99 13.48
N ALA A 387 -13.07 28.86 12.28
CA ALA A 387 -13.25 29.98 11.35
C ALA A 387 -14.18 31.07 11.92
N GLN A 388 -15.24 30.69 12.64
CA GLN A 388 -16.16 31.63 13.29
C GLN A 388 -15.48 32.37 14.44
N SER A 389 -14.61 31.70 15.20
CA SER A 389 -13.78 32.33 16.23
C SER A 389 -12.76 33.30 15.62
N GLY A 390 -12.13 32.93 14.49
CA GLY A 390 -11.25 33.78 13.72
C GLY A 390 -11.96 35.02 13.16
N ASN A 391 -13.20 34.86 12.66
CA ASN A 391 -14.02 35.97 12.20
C ASN A 391 -14.38 36.94 13.34
N LYS A 392 -14.67 36.44 14.55
CA LYS A 392 -14.90 37.29 15.72
C LYS A 392 -13.65 38.08 16.10
N LEU A 393 -12.46 37.47 16.02
CA LEU A 393 -11.19 38.15 16.28
C LEU A 393 -10.87 39.19 15.19
N ALA A 394 -11.14 38.88 13.92
CA ALA A 394 -10.97 39.82 12.80
C ALA A 394 -11.96 41.00 12.86
N GLN A 395 -13.18 40.78 13.36
CA GLN A 395 -14.13 41.86 13.65
C GLN A 395 -13.67 42.74 14.82
N ALA A 396 -13.08 42.14 15.87
CA ALA A 396 -12.52 42.92 16.97
C ALA A 396 -11.33 43.79 16.52
N SER A 397 -10.47 43.27 15.64
CA SER A 397 -9.33 44.03 15.11
C SER A 397 -9.75 45.14 14.13
N SER A 398 -10.80 44.93 13.33
CA SER A 398 -11.33 45.98 12.44
C SER A 398 -11.91 47.16 13.21
N VAL A 399 -12.58 46.92 14.34
CA VAL A 399 -13.12 47.98 15.21
C VAL A 399 -11.98 48.83 15.79
N ILE A 400 -10.90 48.21 16.28
CA ILE A 400 -9.74 48.93 16.83
C ILE A 400 -9.04 49.76 15.75
N ALA A 401 -8.83 49.18 14.57
CA ALA A 401 -8.24 49.90 13.43
C ALA A 401 -9.10 51.11 13.01
N THR A 402 -10.43 50.97 13.03
CA THR A 402 -11.37 52.06 12.72
C THR A 402 -11.22 53.23 13.69
N VAL A 403 -11.13 52.93 15.00
CA VAL A 403 -10.94 53.97 16.03
C VAL A 403 -9.60 54.70 15.84
N ALA A 404 -8.52 53.96 15.57
CA ALA A 404 -7.20 54.54 15.36
C ALA A 404 -7.12 55.45 14.12
N MET A 405 -7.74 55.04 13.00
CA MET A 405 -7.73 55.82 11.75
C MET A 405 -8.54 57.13 11.86
N LEU A 406 -9.60 57.17 12.67
CA LEU A 406 -10.35 58.40 12.92
C LEU A 406 -9.58 59.34 13.87
N TYR A 407 -8.94 58.77 14.88
CA TYR A 407 -8.31 59.55 15.95
C TYR A 407 -7.00 60.21 15.51
N LEU A 408 -6.20 59.56 14.65
CA LEU A 408 -4.90 60.06 14.19
C LEU A 408 -4.97 61.43 13.49
N PRO A 409 -5.83 61.64 12.46
CA PRO A 409 -5.92 62.92 11.77
C PRO A 409 -6.45 64.04 12.67
N VAL A 410 -7.44 63.74 13.52
CA VAL A 410 -8.02 64.72 14.46
C VAL A 410 -6.96 65.17 15.47
N THR A 411 -6.17 64.23 15.98
CA THR A 411 -5.09 64.53 16.93
C THR A 411 -3.95 65.30 16.27
N ALA A 412 -3.60 64.97 15.01
CA ALA A 412 -2.59 65.71 14.25
C ALA A 412 -3.02 67.17 14.00
N VAL A 413 -4.28 67.40 13.64
CA VAL A 413 -4.84 68.76 13.51
C VAL A 413 -4.78 69.47 14.86
N ALA A 414 -5.24 68.85 15.95
CA ALA A 414 -5.13 69.45 17.28
C ALA A 414 -3.68 69.84 17.63
N ALA A 415 -2.71 68.95 17.36
CA ALA A 415 -1.30 69.17 17.62
C ALA A 415 -0.71 70.35 16.85
N ILE A 416 -1.01 70.47 15.54
CA ILE A 416 -0.55 71.58 14.71
C ILE A 416 -1.01 72.93 15.27
N PHE A 417 -2.25 73.02 15.76
CA PHE A 417 -2.80 74.26 16.29
C PHE A 417 -2.39 74.56 17.73
N THR A 418 -1.94 73.55 18.49
CA THR A 418 -1.29 73.78 19.79
C THR A 418 0.16 74.25 19.67
N MET A 419 0.77 74.25 18.47
CA MET A 419 2.13 74.75 18.31
C MET A 419 2.17 76.28 18.51
N PRO A 420 3.13 76.81 19.30
CA PRO A 420 3.21 78.22 19.67
C PRO A 420 3.58 79.18 18.51
N VAL A 421 3.68 78.67 17.28
CA VAL A 421 3.92 79.45 16.05
C VAL A 421 2.72 80.35 15.73
N PHE A 422 1.50 79.97 16.17
CA PHE A 422 0.32 80.82 16.03
C PHE A 422 0.20 81.78 17.22
N GLN A 423 0.97 82.86 17.19
CA GLN A 423 0.75 83.97 18.11
C GLN A 423 -0.52 84.71 17.71
N PHE A 424 -1.57 84.53 18.50
CA PHE A 424 -2.89 85.11 18.28
C PHE A 424 -2.92 86.61 18.61
N SER A 425 -2.22 87.42 17.83
CA SER A 425 -2.17 88.88 18.02
C SER A 425 -3.41 89.63 17.51
N ASN A 426 -4.32 88.94 16.82
CA ASN A 426 -5.47 89.55 16.16
C ASN A 426 -6.77 89.30 16.94
N ASP A 427 -7.48 90.39 17.22
CA ASP A 427 -8.74 90.39 17.96
C ASP A 427 -9.89 89.75 17.15
N TRP A 428 -10.62 88.83 17.77
CA TRP A 428 -11.54 87.91 17.10
C TRP A 428 -12.80 88.56 16.51
N ARG A 429 -13.12 89.80 16.91
CA ARG A 429 -14.31 90.52 16.43
C ARG A 429 -14.08 91.26 15.12
N ASN A 430 -12.83 91.51 14.73
CA ASN A 430 -12.52 92.30 13.55
C ASN A 430 -12.12 91.41 12.36
N TRP A 431 -13.10 91.09 11.52
CA TRP A 431 -12.91 90.30 10.29
C TRP A 431 -11.92 90.93 9.28
N LYS A 432 -11.53 92.19 9.47
CA LYS A 432 -10.61 92.95 8.61
C LYS A 432 -9.13 92.75 8.92
N TYR A 433 -8.76 91.86 9.84
CA TYR A 433 -7.37 91.59 10.22
C TYR A 433 -6.56 92.86 10.55
N GLN A 434 -7.20 93.87 11.16
CA GLN A 434 -6.46 95.04 11.64
C GLN A 434 -5.66 94.63 12.86
N GLN A 435 -4.35 94.77 12.74
CA GLN A 435 -3.42 94.59 13.85
C GLN A 435 -3.82 95.56 14.95
N VAL A 436 -4.02 95.06 16.16
CA VAL A 436 -4.25 95.94 17.31
C VAL A 436 -2.93 96.69 17.52
N ASP A 437 -2.92 97.99 17.20
CA ASP A 437 -1.81 98.85 17.54
C ASP A 437 -1.64 98.80 19.06
N ASN A 438 -0.58 98.15 19.51
CA ASN A 438 -0.09 98.28 20.87
C ASN A 438 0.44 99.71 21.01
N GLY A 439 -0.49 100.64 21.26
CA GLY A 439 -0.16 102.03 21.53
C GLY A 439 0.77 102.10 22.73
N ASP A 440 2.00 102.55 22.48
CA ASP A 440 2.98 102.93 23.49
C ASP A 440 2.34 103.92 24.48
N SER A 441 1.98 103.41 25.65
CA SER A 441 1.79 104.24 26.83
C SER A 441 2.17 103.44 28.07
N SER A 442 3.37 103.74 28.57
CA SER A 442 3.80 103.70 29.96
C SER A 442 2.65 103.43 30.96
N GLY A 443 2.68 102.26 31.60
CA GLY A 443 1.88 102.00 32.79
C GLY A 443 1.51 100.54 32.96
N THR A 444 2.28 99.83 33.78
CA THR A 444 2.01 98.52 34.37
C THR A 444 0.53 98.15 34.43
N ASN A 445 0.08 97.33 33.49
CA ASN A 445 -0.94 96.30 33.68
C ASN A 445 -0.88 95.33 32.50
N SER A 446 -0.72 94.05 32.84
CA SER A 446 -0.56 92.91 31.93
C SER A 446 -1.48 93.02 30.70
N ALA A 447 -0.88 93.15 29.52
CA ALA A 447 -1.59 93.13 28.24
C ALA A 447 -2.38 91.81 28.16
N LYS A 448 -3.70 91.93 28.28
CA LYS A 448 -4.63 90.82 28.29
C LYS A 448 -4.73 90.29 26.85
N LEU A 449 -3.81 89.40 26.49
CA LEU A 449 -3.83 88.69 25.22
C LEU A 449 -5.24 88.07 25.03
N PRO A 450 -5.91 88.33 23.90
CA PRO A 450 -7.25 87.82 23.68
C PRO A 450 -7.21 86.29 23.68
N VAL A 451 -8.02 85.68 24.54
CA VAL A 451 -8.07 84.22 24.77
C VAL A 451 -8.59 83.46 23.55
N PHE A 452 -9.20 84.15 22.58
CA PHE A 452 -9.71 83.57 21.34
C PHE A 452 -9.36 84.46 20.15
N SER A 453 -8.87 83.83 19.09
CA SER A 453 -8.54 84.47 17.81
C SER A 453 -9.53 84.10 16.73
N GLY A 454 -9.70 84.98 15.72
CA GLY A 454 -10.53 84.69 14.54
C GLY A 454 -10.11 83.42 13.78
N TYR A 455 -8.86 82.97 13.95
CA TYR A 455 -8.38 81.69 13.44
C TYR A 455 -9.14 80.47 13.99
N PHE A 456 -9.89 80.60 15.08
CA PHE A 456 -10.76 79.53 15.60
C PHE A 456 -11.81 79.07 14.57
N TRP A 457 -12.38 79.99 13.79
CA TRP A 457 -13.36 79.64 12.75
C TRP A 457 -12.73 78.96 11.55
N ILE A 458 -11.50 79.37 11.21
CA ILE A 458 -10.69 78.70 10.18
C ILE A 458 -10.32 77.29 10.65
N TYR A 459 -9.94 77.15 11.92
CA TYR A 459 -9.69 75.85 12.55
C TYR A 459 -10.93 74.94 12.50
N LEU A 460 -12.09 75.44 12.91
CA LEU A 460 -13.34 74.69 12.88
C LEU A 460 -13.68 74.24 11.45
N GLY A 461 -13.49 75.13 10.46
CA GLY A 461 -13.70 74.83 9.05
C GLY A 461 -12.73 73.77 8.50
N ILE A 462 -11.43 73.89 8.80
CA ILE A 462 -10.42 72.91 8.36
C ILE A 462 -10.65 71.56 9.05
N SER A 463 -10.93 71.55 10.36
CA SER A 463 -11.20 70.31 11.09
C SER A 463 -12.46 69.61 10.57
N ALA A 464 -13.53 70.35 10.28
CA ALA A 464 -14.74 69.79 9.69
C ALA A 464 -14.48 69.25 8.28
N ALA A 465 -13.67 69.95 7.47
CA ALA A 465 -13.29 69.50 6.13
C ALA A 465 -12.42 68.24 6.16
N VAL A 466 -11.44 68.16 7.08
CA VAL A 466 -10.61 66.96 7.28
C VAL A 466 -11.46 65.79 7.75
N MET A 467 -12.39 66.03 8.69
CA MET A 467 -13.32 65.00 9.16
C MET A 467 -14.21 64.48 8.02
N LEU A 468 -14.78 65.37 7.20
CA LEU A 468 -15.55 64.98 6.01
C LEU A 468 -14.69 64.20 5.01
N CYS A 469 -13.46 64.64 4.72
CA CYS A 469 -12.54 63.90 3.85
C CYS A 469 -12.20 62.52 4.40
N THR A 470 -12.00 62.37 5.71
CA THR A 470 -11.75 61.06 6.32
C THR A 470 -12.96 60.14 6.27
N ILE A 471 -14.18 60.69 6.45
CA ILE A 471 -15.42 59.92 6.35
C ILE A 471 -15.69 59.51 4.89
N GLU A 472 -15.46 60.39 3.92
CA GLU A 472 -15.60 60.09 2.48
C GLU A 472 -14.55 59.08 2.00
N ALA A 473 -13.29 59.24 2.39
CA ALA A 473 -12.23 58.28 2.07
C ALA A 473 -12.52 56.91 2.69
N TRP A 474 -13.07 56.89 3.91
CA TRP A 474 -13.50 55.67 4.58
C TRP A 474 -14.72 55.05 3.88
N TRP A 475 -15.72 55.85 3.52
CA TRP A 475 -16.91 55.39 2.80
C TRP A 475 -16.53 54.78 1.46
N GLN A 476 -15.62 55.41 0.70
CA GLN A 476 -15.11 54.85 -0.56
C GLN A 476 -14.30 53.57 -0.37
N PHE A 477 -13.54 53.45 0.72
CA PHE A 477 -12.77 52.25 1.02
C PHE A 477 -13.64 51.07 1.45
N ASN A 478 -14.66 51.31 2.29
CA ASN A 478 -15.58 50.27 2.78
C ASN A 478 -16.68 49.89 1.78
N SER A 479 -17.06 50.79 0.86
CA SER A 479 -18.05 50.48 -0.19
C SER A 479 -17.49 49.60 -1.31
N GLY A 480 -16.19 49.28 -1.27
CA GLY A 480 -15.50 48.49 -2.29
C GLY A 480 -16.04 47.07 -2.50
N ASP A 481 -16.75 46.50 -1.52
CA ASP A 481 -17.21 45.10 -1.59
C ASP A 481 -18.73 44.89 -1.59
N VAL A 482 -19.58 45.92 -1.43
CA VAL A 482 -21.03 45.68 -1.24
C VAL A 482 -21.94 46.11 -2.40
N GLU A 483 -21.63 47.07 -3.28
CA GLU A 483 -22.61 47.44 -4.33
C GLU A 483 -22.02 47.79 -5.70
N ARG A 484 -21.90 46.76 -6.57
CA ARG A 484 -21.72 46.95 -8.02
C ARG A 484 -22.95 47.51 -8.75
N LEU A 485 -24.04 47.90 -8.08
CA LEU A 485 -25.30 48.26 -8.76
C LEU A 485 -25.97 49.59 -8.37
N MET A 486 -25.70 50.21 -7.21
CA MET A 486 -26.36 51.48 -6.83
C MET A 486 -25.47 52.74 -6.87
N ASP A 487 -24.20 52.62 -7.24
CA ASP A 487 -23.21 53.66 -6.92
C ASP A 487 -22.94 54.73 -8.00
N LYS A 488 -23.68 54.73 -9.13
CA LYS A 488 -23.52 55.79 -10.16
C LYS A 488 -24.38 57.03 -9.90
N PHE A 489 -25.45 56.93 -9.12
CA PHE A 489 -26.43 58.01 -8.98
C PHE A 489 -26.21 58.89 -7.75
N TRP A 490 -25.70 58.35 -6.64
CA TRP A 490 -25.51 59.11 -5.40
C TRP A 490 -24.16 59.84 -5.33
N THR A 491 -23.07 59.21 -5.80
CA THR A 491 -21.73 59.81 -5.83
C THR A 491 -21.67 61.04 -6.74
N THR A 492 -22.30 61.00 -7.91
CA THR A 492 -22.39 62.16 -8.82
C THR A 492 -23.23 63.29 -8.23
N HIS A 493 -24.28 62.96 -7.46
CA HIS A 493 -25.15 63.96 -6.86
C HIS A 493 -24.51 64.64 -5.63
N LEU A 494 -23.77 63.91 -4.80
CA LEU A 494 -23.03 64.48 -3.66
C LEU A 494 -21.84 65.33 -4.15
N ILE A 495 -21.09 64.85 -5.14
CA ILE A 495 -20.00 65.61 -5.77
C ILE A 495 -20.54 66.89 -6.44
N ALA A 496 -21.73 66.85 -7.04
CA ALA A 496 -22.35 68.03 -7.62
C ALA A 496 -22.83 69.04 -6.55
N ILE A 497 -23.30 68.57 -5.38
CA ILE A 497 -23.72 69.43 -4.27
C ILE A 497 -22.49 70.06 -3.60
N THR A 498 -21.42 69.30 -3.36
CA THR A 498 -20.17 69.82 -2.80
C THR A 498 -19.47 70.76 -3.78
N LEU A 499 -19.44 70.47 -5.09
CA LEU A 499 -18.92 71.40 -6.11
C LEU A 499 -19.75 72.68 -6.23
N ARG A 500 -21.07 72.63 -6.03
CA ARG A 500 -21.91 73.86 -5.97
C ARG A 500 -21.63 74.68 -4.72
N GLY A 501 -21.42 74.02 -3.58
CA GLY A 501 -21.01 74.67 -2.34
C GLY A 501 -19.64 75.34 -2.50
N ILE A 502 -18.66 74.63 -3.04
CA ILE A 502 -17.31 75.11 -3.29
C ILE A 502 -17.29 76.21 -4.35
N LYS A 503 -18.12 76.17 -5.40
CA LYS A 503 -18.22 77.28 -6.37
C LYS A 503 -18.74 78.56 -5.70
N LYS A 504 -19.76 78.46 -4.84
CA LYS A 504 -20.27 79.63 -4.11
C LYS A 504 -19.26 80.15 -3.09
N LEU A 505 -18.57 79.26 -2.38
CA LEU A 505 -17.52 79.63 -1.42
C LEU A 505 -16.29 80.20 -2.13
N SER A 506 -15.90 79.64 -3.27
CA SER A 506 -14.83 80.12 -4.15
C SER A 506 -15.14 81.51 -4.67
N ILE A 507 -16.36 81.79 -5.11
CA ILE A 507 -16.75 83.13 -5.56
C ILE A 507 -16.65 84.13 -4.41
N TYR A 508 -17.06 83.75 -3.19
CA TYR A 508 -16.88 84.60 -2.00
C TYR A 508 -15.40 84.80 -1.65
N LEU A 509 -14.59 83.73 -1.70
CA LEU A 509 -13.16 83.78 -1.40
C LEU A 509 -12.39 84.64 -2.40
N TRP A 510 -12.74 84.56 -3.69
CA TRP A 510 -12.13 85.34 -4.77
C TRP A 510 -12.45 86.83 -4.72
N VAL A 511 -13.56 87.23 -4.09
CA VAL A 511 -13.91 88.65 -3.91
C VAL A 511 -13.14 89.28 -2.73
N THR A 512 -12.70 88.48 -1.75
CA THR A 512 -12.02 88.98 -0.55
C THR A 512 -10.50 88.84 -0.53
N ILE A 513 -9.91 88.00 -1.39
CA ILE A 513 -8.46 87.75 -1.36
C ILE A 513 -7.74 88.69 -2.34
N PRO A 514 -6.73 89.46 -1.88
CA PRO A 514 -5.92 90.30 -2.75
C PRO A 514 -5.24 89.48 -3.86
N PRO A 515 -5.18 89.98 -5.11
CA PRO A 515 -4.67 89.24 -6.28
C PRO A 515 -3.21 88.77 -6.15
N THR A 516 -2.43 89.34 -5.23
CA THR A 516 -1.05 88.92 -4.93
C THR A 516 -0.96 87.56 -4.26
N VAL A 517 -1.94 87.17 -3.45
CA VAL A 517 -1.97 85.84 -2.78
C VAL A 517 -2.37 84.74 -3.76
N VAL A 518 -3.22 85.06 -4.74
CA VAL A 518 -3.70 84.13 -5.77
C VAL A 518 -2.57 83.67 -6.70
N GLN A 519 -1.63 84.55 -7.04
CA GLN A 519 -0.45 84.17 -7.83
C GLN A 519 0.50 83.21 -7.08
N GLY A 520 0.64 83.36 -5.76
CA GLY A 520 1.41 82.45 -4.92
C GLY A 520 0.83 81.03 -4.90
N TRP A 521 -0.50 80.94 -4.77
CA TRP A 521 -1.22 79.64 -4.78
C TRP A 521 -1.21 78.95 -6.15
N GLN A 522 -1.27 79.71 -7.26
CA GLN A 522 -1.14 79.15 -8.61
C GLN A 522 0.26 78.60 -8.89
N SER A 523 1.31 79.23 -8.34
CA SER A 523 2.68 78.71 -8.43
C SER A 523 2.87 77.44 -7.61
N MET A 524 2.35 77.41 -6.38
CA MET A 524 2.47 76.25 -5.47
C MET A 524 1.69 75.02 -5.96
N SER A 525 0.47 75.21 -6.48
CA SER A 525 -0.35 74.12 -7.02
C SER A 525 0.23 73.50 -8.30
N ARG A 526 0.88 74.29 -9.17
CA ARG A 526 1.60 73.74 -10.33
C ARG A 526 2.77 72.85 -9.90
N ASN A 527 3.51 73.23 -8.86
CA ASN A 527 4.63 72.43 -8.34
C ASN A 527 4.17 71.13 -7.65
N ILE A 528 3.00 71.12 -7.00
CA ILE A 528 2.46 69.90 -6.39
C ILE A 528 1.95 68.93 -7.47
N ILE A 529 1.30 69.42 -8.52
CA ILE A 529 0.78 68.58 -9.62
C ILE A 529 1.94 67.97 -10.43
N THR A 530 3.04 68.70 -10.64
CA THR A 530 4.23 68.14 -11.31
C THR A 530 4.93 67.08 -10.46
N HIS A 531 5.01 67.27 -9.14
CA HIS A 531 5.59 66.25 -8.24
C HIS A 531 4.73 64.98 -8.12
N TRP A 532 3.40 65.12 -8.17
CA TRP A 532 2.49 63.99 -8.00
C TRP A 532 2.45 63.07 -9.23
N ASN A 533 2.64 63.62 -10.43
CA ASN A 533 2.75 62.83 -11.66
C ASN A 533 4.03 61.98 -11.75
N CYS A 534 5.07 62.29 -10.98
CA CYS A 534 6.29 61.48 -10.91
C CYS A 534 6.15 60.24 -10.01
N PHE A 535 5.13 60.16 -9.16
CA PHE A 535 4.99 59.10 -8.15
C PHE A 535 4.02 57.97 -8.53
N ARG A 536 3.54 57.90 -9.78
CA ARG A 536 2.62 56.85 -10.23
C ARG A 536 3.42 55.58 -10.61
N PRO A 537 3.35 54.47 -9.87
CA PRO A 537 4.02 53.23 -10.25
C PRO A 537 3.33 52.65 -11.48
N ARG A 538 4.11 52.31 -12.50
CA ARG A 538 3.65 51.67 -13.74
C ARG A 538 3.41 50.19 -13.46
N MET A 539 2.21 49.83 -12.98
CA MET A 539 1.76 48.43 -12.96
C MET A 539 1.61 47.96 -14.42
N GLN A 540 2.46 47.04 -14.85
CA GLN A 540 2.28 46.33 -16.13
C GLN A 540 1.14 45.32 -15.98
N PRO A 541 0.21 45.25 -16.94
CA PRO A 541 -0.74 44.15 -17.00
C PRO A 541 -0.01 42.86 -17.39
N VAL A 542 -0.24 41.79 -16.61
CA VAL A 542 0.12 40.42 -16.96
C VAL A 542 -0.62 40.05 -18.24
N ALA A 543 0.11 39.73 -19.29
CA ALA A 543 -0.45 39.32 -20.57
C ALA A 543 -1.03 37.90 -20.47
N ASP A 544 -2.27 37.75 -20.94
CA ASP A 544 -2.90 36.46 -21.21
C ASP A 544 -2.06 35.67 -22.22
N ILE A 545 -1.57 34.50 -21.80
CA ILE A 545 -0.94 33.53 -22.68
C ILE A 545 -2.06 32.78 -23.41
N LYS A 546 -2.25 33.13 -24.67
CA LYS A 546 -3.08 32.41 -25.64
C LYS A 546 -2.30 31.19 -26.16
N PRO A 547 -2.89 29.98 -26.20
CA PRO A 547 -2.17 28.79 -26.70
C PRO A 547 -1.98 28.86 -28.22
N ASP A 548 -0.76 28.56 -28.66
CA ASP A 548 -0.35 28.46 -30.06
C ASP A 548 -0.86 27.13 -30.67
N PRO A 549 -1.65 27.17 -31.77
CA PRO A 549 -2.08 25.98 -32.49
C PRO A 549 -1.03 25.59 -33.54
N SER A 550 0.14 25.11 -33.11
CA SER A 550 1.14 24.54 -34.02
C SER A 550 2.07 23.53 -33.34
N GLN A 551 1.51 22.46 -32.76
CA GLN A 551 2.26 21.23 -32.49
C GLN A 551 1.48 20.00 -32.94
N GLN A 552 1.86 19.46 -34.10
CA GLN A 552 1.54 18.11 -34.51
C GLN A 552 2.36 17.11 -33.66
N PRO A 553 1.80 15.95 -33.29
CA PRO A 553 2.54 14.92 -32.58
C PRO A 553 3.58 14.25 -33.49
N PRO A 554 4.79 13.91 -32.99
CA PRO A 554 5.77 13.17 -33.76
C PRO A 554 5.34 11.71 -33.98
N GLN A 555 5.58 11.24 -35.20
CA GLN A 555 5.37 9.86 -35.65
C GLN A 555 6.40 8.90 -35.03
N ASP A 556 5.94 7.68 -34.75
CA ASP A 556 6.75 6.53 -34.30
C ASP A 556 7.89 6.17 -35.29
N PRO A 557 9.10 5.84 -34.80
CA PRO A 557 10.10 5.16 -35.61
C PRO A 557 9.97 3.63 -35.50
N GLN A 558 9.96 2.97 -36.66
CA GLN A 558 10.10 1.52 -36.81
C GLN A 558 11.47 0.98 -36.32
N PRO A 559 11.55 -0.34 -36.01
CA PRO A 559 12.66 -0.94 -35.28
C PRO A 559 13.81 -1.34 -36.21
N ASN A 560 15.04 -0.99 -35.83
CA ASN A 560 16.27 -1.49 -36.44
C ASN A 560 17.02 -2.44 -35.47
N GLU A 561 17.65 -3.44 -36.08
CA GLU A 561 18.36 -4.59 -35.50
C GLU A 561 19.47 -4.25 -34.48
N PRO A 562 19.78 -5.20 -33.57
CA PRO A 562 20.75 -5.01 -32.48
C PRO A 562 22.21 -5.20 -32.95
N LYS A 563 23.06 -4.22 -32.62
CA LYS A 563 24.52 -4.34 -32.68
C LYS A 563 25.09 -4.81 -31.33
N SER A 564 26.01 -5.78 -31.42
CA SER A 564 26.75 -6.44 -30.35
C SER A 564 27.62 -5.49 -29.50
N PRO A 565 27.89 -5.82 -28.23
CA PRO A 565 28.77 -5.02 -27.36
C PRO A 565 30.26 -5.38 -27.53
N PRO A 566 31.19 -4.44 -27.31
CA PRO A 566 32.63 -4.69 -27.29
C PRO A 566 33.12 -5.21 -25.91
N PRO A 567 34.28 -5.89 -25.87
CA PRO A 567 34.78 -6.56 -24.68
C PRO A 567 35.50 -5.61 -23.71
N GLN A 568 35.21 -5.73 -22.42
CA GLN A 568 35.98 -5.08 -21.35
C GLN A 568 37.17 -5.94 -20.94
N GLN A 569 38.32 -5.29 -20.87
CA GLN A 569 39.60 -5.84 -20.48
C GLN A 569 39.73 -6.01 -18.97
N SER A 570 40.38 -7.11 -18.62
CA SER A 570 40.92 -7.49 -17.32
C SER A 570 41.91 -6.45 -16.75
N SER A 571 41.83 -6.19 -15.45
CA SER A 571 43.01 -5.86 -14.65
C SER A 571 42.97 -6.57 -13.31
N SER A 572 44.06 -7.29 -13.08
CA SER A 572 44.44 -8.08 -11.91
C SER A 572 45.08 -7.21 -10.85
N THR A 573 44.76 -7.40 -9.57
CA THR A 573 45.75 -7.26 -8.47
C THR A 573 45.32 -8.05 -7.24
N SER A 574 46.19 -8.96 -6.79
CA SER A 574 46.20 -9.62 -5.47
C SER A 574 47.43 -9.11 -4.69
N PRO A 575 47.76 -9.62 -3.49
CA PRO A 575 47.01 -9.63 -2.23
C PRO A 575 47.85 -9.04 -1.06
N GLY A 576 47.27 -8.79 0.11
CA GLY A 576 48.09 -8.47 1.29
C GLY A 576 47.37 -8.21 2.62
N THR A 577 47.46 -9.22 3.49
CA THR A 577 47.86 -9.11 4.91
C THR A 577 46.83 -8.62 5.97
N SER A 578 46.57 -9.49 6.94
CA SER A 578 45.91 -9.28 8.25
C SER A 578 46.95 -9.01 9.37
N PRO A 579 46.58 -8.97 10.68
CA PRO A 579 45.76 -8.02 11.47
C PRO A 579 46.63 -7.38 12.61
N PRO A 580 46.13 -6.69 13.69
CA PRO A 580 45.44 -7.33 14.84
C PRO A 580 44.44 -6.45 15.64
N GLU A 581 43.85 -7.09 16.66
CA GLU A 581 43.00 -6.62 17.77
C GLU A 581 43.53 -5.40 18.57
N SER A 582 42.61 -4.58 19.13
CA SER A 582 42.49 -4.37 20.60
C SER A 582 41.23 -3.59 21.02
N GLN A 583 40.67 -3.99 22.16
CA GLN A 583 39.61 -3.36 22.94
C GLN A 583 39.98 -1.96 23.48
N THR A 584 38.99 -1.09 23.74
CA THR A 584 38.71 -0.42 25.06
C THR A 584 37.53 0.57 24.96
N ASP A 585 36.53 0.35 25.82
CA ASP A 585 35.82 1.27 26.73
C ASP A 585 35.38 2.70 26.34
N THR A 586 34.08 2.92 26.60
CA THR A 586 33.36 4.09 27.17
C THR A 586 33.95 5.49 27.01
N ASP A 587 33.19 6.41 26.37
CA ASP A 587 32.61 7.56 27.08
C ASP A 587 31.65 8.38 26.19
N ALA A 588 30.60 8.89 26.84
CA ALA A 588 29.57 9.72 26.28
C ALA A 588 30.07 11.15 26.00
N ALA A 589 29.82 11.66 24.79
CA ALA A 589 29.78 13.10 24.53
C ALA A 589 28.82 13.43 23.38
N HIS A 590 27.87 14.29 23.70
CA HIS A 590 26.90 14.92 22.83
C HIS A 590 27.64 15.79 21.80
N MET A 591 27.85 15.30 20.58
CA MET A 591 28.36 16.08 19.45
C MET A 591 27.44 15.86 18.25
N THR A 592 26.66 16.88 17.92
CA THR A 592 25.96 17.00 16.64
C THR A 592 27.01 17.25 15.55
N SER A 593 27.49 16.17 14.94
CA SER A 593 28.34 16.25 13.75
C SER A 593 27.46 16.30 12.50
N ASP A 594 27.51 17.43 11.80
CA ASP A 594 27.02 17.60 10.42
C ASP A 594 27.91 16.78 9.45
N LEU A 595 27.86 15.45 9.58
CA LEU A 595 28.45 14.55 8.60
C LEU A 595 27.40 14.32 7.51
N PRO A 596 27.73 14.54 6.22
CA PRO A 596 26.81 14.25 5.13
C PRO A 596 26.44 12.78 5.17
N LEU A 597 25.15 12.51 5.42
CA LEU A 597 24.61 11.15 5.41
C LEU A 597 24.83 10.58 4.01
N GLY A 598 25.56 9.45 3.95
CA GLY A 598 25.82 8.75 2.70
C GLY A 598 24.52 8.32 2.03
N ARG A 599 24.56 8.13 0.70
CA ARG A 599 23.40 7.77 -0.12
C ARG A 599 22.68 6.50 0.37
N ASP A 600 23.42 5.58 0.98
CA ASP A 600 22.90 4.31 1.48
C ASP A 600 22.35 4.38 2.92
N HIS A 601 22.31 5.57 3.53
CA HIS A 601 21.80 5.72 4.88
C HIS A 601 20.27 5.50 4.89
N PRO A 602 19.71 4.70 5.82
CA PRO A 602 18.29 4.32 5.80
C PRO A 602 17.33 5.52 5.80
N VAL A 603 17.70 6.62 6.47
CA VAL A 603 16.93 7.88 6.48
C VAL A 603 16.91 8.56 5.11
N MET A 604 18.00 8.50 4.34
CA MET A 604 18.04 9.05 2.97
C MET A 604 17.20 8.20 2.02
N VAL A 605 17.25 6.86 2.15
CA VAL A 605 16.42 5.94 1.36
C VAL A 605 14.93 6.15 1.63
N GLU A 606 14.55 6.35 2.89
CA GLU A 606 13.16 6.64 3.27
C GLU A 606 12.68 8.01 2.77
N ALA A 607 13.55 9.03 2.81
CA ALA A 607 13.26 10.34 2.26
C ALA A 607 13.13 10.32 0.72
N GLU A 608 13.99 9.58 0.01
CA GLU A 608 13.92 9.39 -1.44
C GLU A 608 12.64 8.65 -1.85
N ALA A 609 12.25 7.59 -1.13
CA ALA A 609 11.01 6.87 -1.38
C ALA A 609 9.77 7.76 -1.14
N THR A 610 9.79 8.58 -0.09
CA THR A 610 8.72 9.54 0.20
C THR A 610 8.62 10.62 -0.89
N LEU A 611 9.76 11.14 -1.36
CA LEU A 611 9.82 12.14 -2.42
C LEU A 611 9.32 11.57 -3.76
N ALA A 612 9.68 10.33 -4.09
CA ALA A 612 9.19 9.63 -5.27
C ALA A 612 7.67 9.43 -5.23
N SER A 613 7.11 9.08 -4.06
CA SER A 613 5.66 8.96 -3.85
C SER A 613 4.91 10.30 -4.05
N VAL A 614 5.50 11.41 -3.60
CA VAL A 614 4.95 12.75 -3.82
C VAL A 614 4.96 13.13 -5.30
N TYR A 615 6.05 12.88 -6.03
CA TYR A 615 6.10 13.12 -7.48
C TYR A 615 5.13 12.24 -8.27
N TYR A 616 4.97 10.98 -7.85
CA TYR A 616 3.97 10.06 -8.39
C TYR A 616 2.55 10.62 -8.21
N THR A 617 2.21 11.09 -7.01
CA THR A 617 0.89 11.68 -6.70
C THR A 617 0.62 12.99 -7.47
N GLN A 618 1.67 13.77 -7.73
CA GLN A 618 1.60 15.00 -8.54
C GLN A 618 1.57 14.75 -10.05
N ARG A 619 1.59 13.48 -10.51
CA ARG A 619 1.68 13.07 -11.92
C ARG A 619 2.93 13.59 -12.65
N LYS A 620 4.04 13.78 -11.92
CA LYS A 620 5.36 14.18 -12.47
C LYS A 620 6.25 12.96 -12.64
N TRP A 621 5.86 12.06 -13.54
CA TRP A 621 6.44 10.73 -13.67
C TRP A 621 7.94 10.73 -14.01
N GLU A 622 8.38 11.68 -14.85
CA GLU A 622 9.79 11.82 -15.25
C GLU A 622 10.73 12.08 -14.06
N MET A 623 10.26 12.81 -13.03
CA MET A 623 11.05 13.06 -11.83
C MET A 623 11.00 11.90 -10.83
N ALA A 624 9.91 11.14 -10.80
CA ALA A 624 9.82 9.94 -9.98
C ALA A 624 10.72 8.82 -10.50
N GLU A 625 10.82 8.66 -11.82
CA GLU A 625 11.63 7.62 -12.48
C GLU A 625 13.13 7.79 -12.21
N VAL A 626 13.63 9.03 -12.14
CA VAL A 626 15.05 9.33 -11.81
C VAL A 626 15.40 8.94 -10.37
N ILE A 627 14.42 8.84 -9.46
CA ILE A 627 14.65 8.44 -8.07
C ILE A 627 14.59 6.91 -7.92
N PHE A 628 13.85 6.21 -8.78
CA PHE A 628 13.73 4.75 -8.76
C PHE A 628 14.82 4.00 -9.53
N CYS A 629 15.48 4.65 -10.49
CA CYS A 629 16.59 4.11 -11.30
C CYS A 629 17.95 4.50 -10.72
#